data_AF-A0A7X5C855-F1
#
_entry.id   AF-A0A7X5C855-F1
#
_cell.length_a   1.000
_cell.length_b   1.000
_cell.length_c   1.000
_cell.angle_alpha   90.00
_cell.angle_beta   90.00
_cell.angle_gamma   90.00
#
_symmetry.space_group_name_H-M   'P 1'
#
loop_
_entity.id
_entity.type
_entity.pdbx_description
1 polymer ?
#
loop_
_entity_poly.entity_id
_entity_poly.type
_entity_poly.pdbx_seq_one_letter_code
_entity_poly.pdbx_strand_id
1 'polypeptide(L)'
;MVTEKKYLQCSIMFVLLCVLLFPVNTIGAPQGFLQGYEAKEGSLQMYCKAFQMDGEQPLAKQFHISLSGQELPVTEAAVFEDSGVPITFYCLADVSGSMNQEQIAQVQEVLVSVCEGLREQDNMVIGSLGNDLAASGFLTDKDEIRNAVGALRAGKEDTNLYAGIVKGIDALKTDNRVNEKRCLLILSDGGDDQKSGITKAEAEQAVENSNIPVYTIATLRSASDQKQLKSAKILGSFARLSVGGVHYAPLVDGIEAGSIGEDIWKHENRTVILEADTSGVLADKDVLLLRVAYTAGEKSIEDSMEILREDLKLAVQEEPQPKAEEKQDSAPEGETDAAKQKETQPTPVTTSKPSSFIKPVFIAACVGTAALVIAAAVFIFIRKKRSQSEKEEQKKEDASPSGEAEELFVNPAPQEERAEEIGPLMTEVRFTAIGYEQICFQLQMEENCIMTMGRDKRAQLILNPQDKRLSGIHCKIRCAENALNIWDVSKNGTFVNGVSVKKMGMAVVEDGQSVRMGSYEYRVAIIRKEEDGQS
;
A
#
# COMPACT_ATOMS: atom_id res chain seq x y z
N MET A 1 59.23 -13.01 -15.45
CA MET A 1 57.87 -13.58 -15.30
C MET A 1 57.26 -13.46 -13.90
N VAL A 2 58.02 -13.34 -12.80
CA VAL A 2 57.43 -13.16 -11.44
C VAL A 2 57.01 -11.71 -11.16
N THR A 3 57.66 -10.74 -11.81
CA THR A 3 57.43 -9.30 -11.56
C THR A 3 56.17 -8.76 -12.24
N GLU A 4 55.83 -9.19 -13.45
CA GLU A 4 54.63 -8.72 -14.18
C GLU A 4 53.30 -9.17 -13.54
N LYS A 5 53.26 -10.36 -12.93
CA LYS A 5 52.05 -10.84 -12.22
C LYS A 5 51.72 -10.00 -10.99
N LYS A 6 52.73 -9.45 -10.30
CA LYS A 6 52.51 -8.56 -9.14
C LYS A 6 51.95 -7.20 -9.54
N TYR A 7 52.40 -6.64 -10.67
CA TYR A 7 51.85 -5.38 -11.19
C TYR A 7 50.42 -5.53 -11.68
N LEU A 8 50.08 -6.66 -12.32
CA LEU A 8 48.70 -6.92 -12.75
C LEU A 8 47.75 -7.13 -11.56
N GLN A 9 48.19 -7.84 -10.51
CA GLN A 9 47.41 -8.00 -9.29
C GLN A 9 47.24 -6.69 -8.51
N CYS A 10 48.27 -5.85 -8.44
CA CYS A 10 48.16 -4.53 -7.82
C CYS A 10 47.23 -3.58 -8.61
N SER A 11 47.28 -3.59 -9.94
CA SER A 11 46.38 -2.75 -10.77
C SER A 11 44.93 -3.19 -10.66
N ILE A 12 44.65 -4.50 -10.65
CA ILE A 12 43.28 -5.00 -10.46
C ILE A 12 42.75 -4.64 -9.06
N MET A 13 43.60 -4.74 -8.03
CA MET A 13 43.21 -4.37 -6.66
C MET A 13 42.99 -2.87 -6.51
N PHE A 14 43.74 -2.03 -7.23
CA PHE A 14 43.56 -0.57 -7.23
C PHE A 14 42.28 -0.16 -7.95
N VAL A 15 41.94 -0.80 -9.08
CA VAL A 15 40.66 -0.57 -9.79
C VAL A 15 39.46 -1.04 -8.95
N LEU A 16 39.56 -2.19 -8.27
CA LEU A 16 38.49 -2.66 -7.36
C LEU A 16 38.32 -1.75 -6.13
N LEU A 17 39.42 -1.18 -5.62
CA LEU A 17 39.38 -0.22 -4.52
C LEU A 17 38.77 1.11 -4.96
N CYS A 18 39.04 1.58 -6.19
CA CYS A 18 38.40 2.78 -6.74
C CYS A 18 36.90 2.60 -6.99
N VAL A 19 36.44 1.40 -7.37
CA VAL A 19 35.00 1.11 -7.53
C VAL A 19 34.26 1.04 -6.18
N LEU A 20 34.96 0.66 -5.10
CA LEU A 20 34.41 0.63 -3.72
C LEU A 20 34.47 1.98 -2.99
N LEU A 21 35.22 2.95 -3.52
CA LEU A 21 35.38 4.30 -2.96
C LEU A 21 34.45 5.35 -3.61
N PHE A 22 33.66 4.97 -4.61
CA PHE A 22 32.52 5.81 -4.97
C PHE A 22 31.56 5.79 -3.79
N PRO A 23 31.19 6.95 -3.22
CA PRO A 23 30.04 6.98 -2.35
C PRO A 23 28.89 6.46 -3.20
N VAL A 24 28.36 5.30 -2.84
CA VAL A 24 26.94 5.04 -3.09
C VAL A 24 26.28 6.14 -2.29
N ASN A 25 25.99 7.25 -2.97
CA ASN A 25 25.02 8.19 -2.45
C ASN A 25 23.78 7.34 -2.26
N THR A 26 23.52 6.94 -1.02
CA THR A 26 22.18 6.61 -0.57
C THR A 26 21.39 7.89 -0.77
N ILE A 27 20.95 8.11 -2.01
CA ILE A 27 19.82 8.96 -2.31
C ILE A 27 18.76 8.37 -1.40
N GLY A 28 18.42 9.09 -0.33
CA GLY A 28 17.31 8.72 0.53
C GLY A 28 16.15 8.39 -0.41
N ALA A 29 15.54 7.21 -0.23
CA ALA A 29 14.51 6.72 -1.13
C ALA A 29 13.60 7.90 -1.48
N PRO A 30 13.52 8.33 -2.76
CA PRO A 30 12.57 9.36 -3.11
C PRO A 30 11.22 8.87 -2.58
N GLN A 31 10.51 9.72 -1.82
CA GLN A 31 9.07 9.55 -1.66
C GLN A 31 8.53 9.20 -3.05
N GLY A 32 7.77 8.11 -3.14
CA GLY A 32 7.18 7.67 -4.40
C GLY A 32 6.51 8.83 -5.13
N PHE A 33 6.44 8.74 -6.45
CA PHE A 33 5.76 9.73 -7.29
C PHE A 33 4.47 9.18 -7.90
N LEU A 34 4.21 7.88 -7.85
CA LEU A 34 3.01 7.27 -8.40
C LEU A 34 1.86 7.38 -7.39
N GLN A 35 0.93 8.31 -7.63
CA GLN A 35 -0.25 8.57 -6.78
C GLN A 35 -1.36 7.55 -7.02
N GLY A 36 -1.41 6.87 -8.17
CA GLY A 36 -2.47 5.91 -8.43
C GLY A 36 -2.69 5.65 -9.89
N TYR A 37 -3.76 4.91 -10.17
CA TYR A 37 -4.17 4.56 -11.51
C TYR A 37 -5.69 4.47 -11.62
N GLU A 38 -6.20 4.60 -12.84
CA GLU A 38 -7.57 4.31 -13.24
C GLU A 38 -7.54 3.45 -14.50
N ALA A 39 -8.21 2.30 -14.46
CA ALA A 39 -8.26 1.39 -15.60
C ALA A 39 -9.43 1.74 -16.52
N LYS A 40 -9.13 1.93 -17.81
CA LYS A 40 -10.09 2.16 -18.88
C LYS A 40 -10.04 0.98 -19.84
N GLU A 41 -11.03 0.86 -20.71
CA GLU A 41 -11.06 -0.25 -21.67
C GLU A 41 -9.86 -0.15 -22.61
N GLY A 42 -8.95 -1.13 -22.54
CA GLY A 42 -7.73 -1.15 -23.36
C GLY A 42 -6.64 -0.16 -22.95
N SER A 43 -6.82 0.67 -21.91
CA SER A 43 -5.79 1.58 -21.42
C SER A 43 -5.72 1.69 -19.90
N LEU A 44 -4.56 2.09 -19.40
CA LEU A 44 -4.31 2.36 -17.99
C LEU A 44 -3.87 3.81 -17.85
N GLN A 45 -4.66 4.62 -17.14
CA GLN A 45 -4.30 5.98 -16.80
C GLN A 45 -3.60 5.99 -15.44
N MET A 46 -2.50 6.74 -15.30
CA MET A 46 -1.73 6.84 -14.07
C MET A 46 -1.53 8.30 -13.67
N TYR A 47 -1.54 8.55 -12.37
CA TYR A 47 -1.32 9.87 -11.79
C TYR A 47 0.04 9.92 -11.12
N CYS A 48 0.89 10.83 -11.57
CA CYS A 48 2.26 10.97 -11.12
C CYS A 48 2.47 12.38 -10.55
N LYS A 49 2.92 12.47 -9.30
CA LYS A 49 3.41 13.74 -8.73
C LYS A 49 4.49 14.30 -9.67
N ALA A 50 4.41 15.58 -10.03
CA ALA A 50 5.51 16.22 -10.73
C ALA A 50 6.76 16.29 -9.84
N PHE A 51 7.89 15.90 -10.41
CA PHE A 51 9.21 16.09 -9.80
C PHE A 51 10.12 16.72 -10.86
N GLN A 52 10.78 17.82 -10.50
CA GLN A 52 11.83 18.47 -11.32
C GLN A 52 11.48 18.63 -12.82
N MET A 53 10.22 18.97 -13.13
CA MET A 53 9.83 19.47 -14.45
C MET A 53 9.93 21.00 -14.37
N ASP A 54 11.01 21.58 -14.91
CA ASP A 54 11.27 23.03 -14.92
C ASP A 54 10.32 23.74 -15.92
N GLY A 55 9.02 23.65 -15.69
CA GLY A 55 7.98 24.26 -16.54
C GLY A 55 7.83 23.65 -17.94
N GLU A 56 8.60 22.62 -18.27
CA GLU A 56 8.45 21.87 -19.52
C GLU A 56 7.29 20.87 -19.43
N GLN A 57 6.50 20.78 -20.50
CA GLN A 57 5.45 19.79 -20.65
C GLN A 57 6.05 18.37 -20.67
N PRO A 58 5.46 17.39 -19.98
CA PRO A 58 5.97 16.03 -19.95
C PRO A 58 5.91 15.40 -21.35
N LEU A 59 6.98 14.71 -21.76
CA LEU A 59 7.02 13.99 -23.03
C LEU A 59 6.87 12.49 -22.78
N ALA A 60 5.93 11.84 -23.45
CA ALA A 60 5.67 10.39 -23.29
C ALA A 60 6.94 9.52 -23.36
N LYS A 61 7.88 9.85 -24.27
CA LYS A 61 9.17 9.15 -24.42
C LYS A 61 10.09 9.17 -23.19
N GLN A 62 9.84 10.08 -22.24
CA GLN A 62 10.60 10.15 -20.98
C GLN A 62 10.10 9.12 -19.97
N PHE A 63 8.91 8.54 -20.18
CA PHE A 63 8.30 7.59 -19.28
C PHE A 63 8.38 6.17 -19.86
N HIS A 64 8.69 5.22 -19.00
CA HIS A 64 8.76 3.80 -19.32
C HIS A 64 7.86 3.08 -18.33
N ILE A 65 6.84 2.41 -18.84
CA ILE A 65 5.79 1.80 -18.03
C ILE A 65 5.84 0.29 -18.25
N SER A 66 5.79 -0.47 -17.18
CA SER A 66 5.73 -1.93 -17.27
C SER A 66 4.76 -2.50 -16.26
N LEU A 67 4.14 -3.62 -16.64
CA LEU A 67 3.20 -4.34 -15.83
C LEU A 67 3.66 -5.79 -15.69
N SER A 68 4.07 -6.18 -14.48
CA SER A 68 4.70 -7.48 -14.20
C SER A 68 5.88 -7.82 -15.12
N GLY A 69 6.62 -6.78 -15.55
CA GLY A 69 7.77 -6.90 -16.45
C GLY A 69 7.44 -6.86 -17.95
N GLN A 70 6.16 -6.83 -18.33
CA GLN A 70 5.74 -6.55 -19.70
C GLN A 70 5.73 -5.03 -19.92
N GLU A 71 6.48 -4.53 -20.90
CA GLU A 71 6.51 -3.11 -21.25
C GLU A 71 5.19 -2.68 -21.92
N LEU A 72 4.65 -1.54 -21.48
CA LEU A 72 3.43 -0.94 -22.01
C LEU A 72 3.79 0.31 -22.83
N PRO A 73 3.26 0.45 -24.06
CA PRO A 73 3.41 1.67 -24.83
C PRO A 73 2.76 2.85 -24.10
N VAL A 74 3.52 3.92 -23.85
CA VAL A 74 2.99 5.18 -23.34
C VAL A 74 2.38 5.96 -24.51
N THR A 75 1.06 6.10 -24.51
CA THR A 75 0.31 6.75 -25.58
C THR A 75 0.20 8.25 -25.37
N GLU A 76 0.12 8.69 -24.10
CA GLU A 76 -0.02 10.10 -23.74
C GLU A 76 0.72 10.45 -22.46
N ALA A 77 1.20 11.69 -22.39
CA ALA A 77 1.68 12.33 -21.17
C ALA A 77 1.24 13.79 -21.19
N ALA A 78 0.50 14.21 -20.16
CA ALA A 78 -0.03 15.56 -20.03
C ALA A 78 0.04 16.02 -18.57
N VAL A 79 -0.12 17.32 -18.34
CA VAL A 79 -0.35 17.86 -16.99
C VAL A 79 -1.84 17.85 -16.66
N PHE A 80 -2.18 17.73 -15.38
CA PHE A 80 -3.56 17.67 -14.90
C PHE A 80 -4.38 18.89 -15.34
N GLU A 81 -3.76 20.07 -15.36
CA GLU A 81 -4.37 21.32 -15.82
C GLU A 81 -5.02 21.20 -17.20
N ASP A 82 -4.35 20.52 -18.14
CA ASP A 82 -4.76 20.39 -19.54
C ASP A 82 -5.57 19.11 -19.81
N SER A 83 -5.67 18.20 -18.83
CA SER A 83 -6.19 16.84 -19.03
C SER A 83 -7.72 16.72 -19.08
N GLY A 84 -8.44 17.72 -18.56
CA GLY A 84 -9.89 17.66 -18.36
C GLY A 84 -10.38 16.67 -17.29
N VAL A 85 -9.50 15.87 -16.68
CA VAL A 85 -9.85 14.87 -15.65
C VAL A 85 -10.43 15.58 -14.42
N PRO A 86 -11.63 15.23 -13.95
CA PRO A 86 -12.24 15.86 -12.78
C PRO A 86 -11.53 15.46 -11.48
N ILE A 87 -11.60 16.32 -10.45
CA ILE A 87 -11.05 16.06 -9.12
C ILE A 87 -12.11 16.13 -8.01
N THR A 88 -11.96 15.28 -7.00
CA THR A 88 -12.71 15.33 -5.74
C THR A 88 -11.82 15.79 -4.60
N PHE A 89 -12.23 16.85 -3.90
CA PHE A 89 -11.63 17.26 -2.64
C PHE A 89 -12.51 16.81 -1.46
N TYR A 90 -11.99 15.92 -0.61
CA TYR A 90 -12.64 15.60 0.66
C TYR A 90 -11.96 16.41 1.77
N CYS A 91 -12.67 17.34 2.39
CA CYS A 91 -12.12 18.25 3.37
C CYS A 91 -12.58 17.89 4.78
N LEU A 92 -11.65 17.62 5.68
CA LEU A 92 -11.87 17.45 7.10
C LEU A 92 -11.53 18.77 7.81
N ALA A 93 -12.56 19.52 8.16
CA ALA A 93 -12.48 20.78 8.87
C ALA A 93 -12.73 20.56 10.36
N ASP A 94 -11.71 20.77 11.18
CA ASP A 94 -11.83 20.72 12.64
C ASP A 94 -12.74 21.82 13.16
N VAL A 95 -13.78 21.40 13.87
CA VAL A 95 -14.75 22.28 14.54
C VAL A 95 -14.87 21.92 16.02
N SER A 96 -13.86 21.27 16.59
CA SER A 96 -13.85 20.85 18.00
C SER A 96 -13.79 22.02 18.98
N GLY A 97 -13.92 21.71 20.28
CA GLY A 97 -13.81 22.68 21.36
C GLY A 97 -12.42 23.30 21.54
N SER A 98 -11.37 22.73 20.93
CA SER A 98 -10.03 23.35 20.91
C SER A 98 -9.93 24.47 19.87
N MET A 99 -10.87 24.56 18.94
CA MET A 99 -10.87 25.59 17.90
C MET A 99 -11.44 26.92 18.41
N ASN A 100 -10.86 28.04 17.97
CA ASN A 100 -11.37 29.38 18.24
C ASN A 100 -11.79 30.10 16.94
N GLN A 101 -12.30 31.33 17.06
CA GLN A 101 -12.75 32.09 15.90
C GLN A 101 -11.64 32.38 14.87
N GLU A 102 -10.40 32.60 15.33
CA GLU A 102 -9.24 32.83 14.45
C GLU A 102 -8.88 31.57 13.65
N GLN A 103 -8.88 30.40 14.29
CA GLN A 103 -8.60 29.12 13.64
C GLN A 103 -9.73 28.75 12.66
N ILE A 104 -11.00 28.96 13.03
CA ILE A 104 -12.13 28.75 12.12
C ILE A 104 -12.08 29.69 10.93
N ALA A 105 -11.67 30.95 11.11
CA ALA A 105 -11.47 31.87 9.99
C ALA A 105 -10.39 31.35 9.02
N GLN A 106 -9.26 30.85 9.53
CA GLN A 106 -8.22 30.21 8.70
C GLN A 106 -8.78 29.00 7.92
N VAL A 107 -9.55 28.13 8.58
CA VAL A 107 -10.23 26.99 7.91
C VAL A 107 -11.09 27.50 6.76
N GLN A 108 -11.92 28.51 7.01
CA GLN A 108 -12.83 29.07 6.02
C GLN A 108 -12.09 29.70 4.83
N GLU A 109 -11.04 30.48 5.09
CA GLU A 109 -10.21 31.10 4.06
C GLU A 109 -9.56 30.08 3.13
N VAL A 110 -8.98 29.01 3.69
CA VAL A 110 -8.37 27.93 2.89
C VAL A 110 -9.42 27.23 2.03
N LEU A 111 -10.57 26.85 2.62
CA LEU A 111 -11.61 26.11 1.90
C LEU A 111 -12.26 26.95 0.80
N VAL A 112 -12.49 28.24 1.05
CA VAL A 112 -12.97 29.17 0.01
C VAL A 112 -11.92 29.29 -1.10
N SER A 113 -10.64 29.45 -0.77
CA SER A 113 -9.56 29.52 -1.77
C SER A 113 -9.48 28.27 -2.65
N VAL A 114 -9.63 27.08 -2.07
CA VAL A 114 -9.72 25.82 -2.83
C VAL A 114 -10.97 25.80 -3.72
N CYS A 115 -12.12 26.21 -3.18
CA CYS A 115 -13.38 26.30 -3.92
C CYS A 115 -13.28 27.21 -5.15
N GLU A 116 -12.52 28.31 -5.10
CA GLU A 116 -12.37 29.22 -6.23
C GLU A 116 -11.72 28.56 -7.45
N GLY A 117 -10.83 27.59 -7.26
CA GLY A 117 -10.19 26.87 -8.37
C GLY A 117 -10.97 25.70 -8.95
N LEU A 118 -12.11 25.30 -8.34
CA LEU A 118 -12.92 24.18 -8.87
C LEU A 118 -13.49 24.50 -10.26
N ARG A 119 -13.48 23.50 -11.14
CA ARG A 119 -14.18 23.50 -12.44
C ARG A 119 -15.57 22.88 -12.29
N GLU A 120 -16.40 22.97 -13.33
CA GLU A 120 -17.81 22.52 -13.30
C GLU A 120 -17.98 21.03 -12.98
N GLN A 121 -17.01 20.21 -13.38
CA GLN A 121 -16.99 18.75 -13.17
C GLN A 121 -16.31 18.32 -11.86
N ASP A 122 -15.66 19.25 -11.16
CA ASP A 122 -14.99 18.97 -9.89
C ASP A 122 -16.01 18.99 -8.75
N ASN A 123 -15.71 18.29 -7.66
CA ASN A 123 -16.59 18.29 -6.49
C ASN A 123 -15.81 18.37 -5.18
N MET A 124 -16.49 18.86 -4.14
CA MET A 124 -15.93 19.08 -2.82
C MET A 124 -16.89 18.58 -1.75
N VAL A 125 -16.34 17.87 -0.76
CA VAL A 125 -17.05 17.42 0.44
C VAL A 125 -16.50 18.20 1.63
N ILE A 126 -17.39 18.85 2.38
CA ILE A 126 -17.06 19.57 3.62
C ILE A 126 -17.46 18.68 4.79
N GLY A 127 -16.48 18.02 5.40
CA GLY A 127 -16.60 17.23 6.61
C GLY A 127 -16.22 18.03 7.85
N SER A 128 -17.17 18.26 8.76
CA SER A 128 -16.90 18.86 10.07
C SER A 128 -16.47 17.79 11.07
N LEU A 129 -15.31 17.98 11.68
CA LEU A 129 -14.70 17.06 12.64
C LEU A 129 -14.94 17.53 14.08
N GLY A 130 -15.67 16.72 14.85
CA GLY A 130 -15.85 16.82 16.31
C GLY A 130 -15.76 15.43 16.93
N ASN A 131 -16.72 15.06 17.79
CA ASN A 131 -16.80 13.68 18.31
C ASN A 131 -17.11 12.69 17.18
N ASP A 132 -18.03 13.10 16.32
CA ASP A 132 -18.42 12.41 15.10
C ASP A 132 -18.00 13.22 13.86
N LEU A 133 -17.92 12.52 12.73
CA LEU A 133 -17.74 13.15 11.42
C LEU A 133 -19.11 13.38 10.79
N ALA A 134 -19.45 14.64 10.55
CA ALA A 134 -20.60 15.00 9.71
C ALA A 134 -20.07 15.57 8.39
N ALA A 135 -20.54 15.06 7.26
CA ALA A 135 -20.10 15.50 5.94
C ALA A 135 -21.26 16.07 5.12
N SER A 136 -20.97 17.08 4.32
CA SER A 136 -21.85 17.48 3.22
C SER A 136 -21.98 16.33 2.20
N GLY A 137 -22.89 16.50 1.24
CA GLY A 137 -22.79 15.74 -0.01
C GLY A 137 -21.57 16.16 -0.84
N PHE A 138 -21.44 15.56 -2.02
CA PHE A 138 -20.48 15.97 -3.05
C PHE A 138 -21.03 17.22 -3.74
N LEU A 139 -20.56 18.39 -3.30
CA LEU A 139 -21.02 19.68 -3.81
C LEU A 139 -20.22 20.07 -5.05
N THR A 140 -20.90 20.56 -6.08
CA THR A 140 -20.29 21.07 -7.32
C THR A 140 -20.53 22.58 -7.49
N ASP A 141 -21.57 23.13 -6.86
CA ASP A 141 -21.90 24.55 -6.93
C ASP A 141 -21.06 25.35 -5.93
N LYS A 142 -20.37 26.40 -6.42
CA LYS A 142 -19.47 27.22 -5.60
C LYS A 142 -20.20 28.00 -4.53
N ASP A 143 -21.43 28.46 -4.77
CA ASP A 143 -22.20 29.19 -3.77
C ASP A 143 -22.69 28.25 -2.65
N GLU A 144 -23.12 27.04 -2.99
CA GLU A 144 -23.42 26.00 -2.00
C GLU A 144 -22.20 25.65 -1.14
N ILE A 145 -21.02 25.51 -1.74
CA ILE A 145 -19.77 25.26 -1.01
C ILE A 145 -19.44 26.45 -0.08
N ARG A 146 -19.47 27.70 -0.58
CA ARG A 146 -19.22 28.89 0.24
C ARG A 146 -20.20 29.00 1.40
N ASN A 147 -21.47 28.67 1.18
CA ASN A 147 -22.47 28.64 2.24
C ASN A 147 -22.18 27.56 3.29
N ALA A 148 -21.81 26.35 2.87
CA ALA A 148 -21.43 25.27 3.79
C ALA A 148 -20.19 25.63 4.61
N VAL A 149 -19.15 26.18 3.98
CA VAL A 149 -17.93 26.66 4.64
C VAL A 149 -18.24 27.82 5.60
N GLY A 150 -19.05 28.78 5.15
CA GLY A 150 -19.49 29.93 5.94
C GLY A 150 -20.36 29.56 7.15
N ALA A 151 -20.89 28.34 7.21
CA ALA A 151 -21.64 27.82 8.35
C ALA A 151 -20.77 27.14 9.42
N LEU A 152 -19.49 26.84 9.14
CA LEU A 152 -18.58 26.19 10.09
C LEU A 152 -18.35 27.06 11.34
N ARG A 153 -18.53 26.50 12.53
CA ARG A 153 -18.33 27.19 13.81
C ARG A 153 -17.63 26.25 14.77
N ALA A 154 -16.78 26.81 15.63
CA ALA A 154 -16.19 26.05 16.74
C ALA A 154 -17.31 25.50 17.64
N GLY A 155 -17.24 24.20 17.88
CA GLY A 155 -18.13 23.44 18.73
C GLY A 155 -17.63 23.41 20.17
N LYS A 156 -18.08 22.40 20.91
CA LYS A 156 -17.69 22.14 22.30
C LYS A 156 -17.26 20.68 22.53
N GLU A 157 -17.13 19.94 21.44
CA GLU A 157 -16.86 18.51 21.43
C GLU A 157 -15.36 18.22 21.40
N ASP A 158 -14.99 16.98 21.74
CA ASP A 158 -13.63 16.47 21.59
C ASP A 158 -13.32 16.22 20.10
N THR A 159 -12.05 16.13 19.73
CA THR A 159 -11.65 15.83 18.35
C THR A 159 -11.42 14.34 18.14
N ASN A 160 -12.05 13.77 17.09
CA ASN A 160 -11.81 12.41 16.63
C ASN A 160 -11.10 12.38 15.27
N LEU A 161 -9.88 12.92 15.24
CA LEU A 161 -9.11 13.18 14.03
C LEU A 161 -8.79 11.89 13.28
N TYR A 162 -8.30 10.87 13.99
CA TYR A 162 -7.84 9.64 13.35
C TYR A 162 -8.99 8.86 12.70
N ALA A 163 -10.16 8.77 13.36
CA ALA A 163 -11.33 8.17 12.72
C ALA A 163 -11.85 9.02 11.55
N GLY A 164 -11.77 10.36 11.65
CA GLY A 164 -12.09 11.26 10.55
C GLY A 164 -11.24 11.00 9.31
N ILE A 165 -9.92 10.84 9.47
CA ILE A 165 -8.97 10.51 8.40
C ILE A 165 -9.35 9.18 7.74
N VAL A 166 -9.53 8.12 8.53
CA VAL A 166 -9.89 6.79 8.00
C VAL A 166 -11.21 6.84 7.25
N LYS A 167 -12.25 7.46 7.83
CA LYS A 167 -13.57 7.62 7.17
C LYS A 167 -13.48 8.44 5.88
N GLY A 168 -12.68 9.51 5.86
CA GLY A 168 -12.47 10.33 4.67
C GLY A 168 -11.78 9.55 3.55
N ILE A 169 -10.77 8.75 3.88
CA ILE A 169 -10.10 7.85 2.93
C ILE A 169 -11.06 6.78 2.42
N ASP A 170 -11.85 6.16 3.29
CA ASP A 170 -12.82 5.13 2.91
C ASP A 170 -13.89 5.71 1.97
N ALA A 171 -14.42 6.90 2.26
CA ALA A 171 -15.35 7.60 1.38
C ALA A 171 -14.72 7.88 0.01
N LEU A 172 -13.50 8.41 -0.01
CA LEU A 172 -12.76 8.66 -1.24
C LEU A 172 -12.45 7.38 -2.04
N LYS A 173 -12.37 6.21 -1.40
CA LYS A 173 -12.09 4.93 -2.09
C LYS A 173 -13.33 4.21 -2.60
N THR A 174 -14.48 4.40 -1.96
CA THR A 174 -15.64 3.52 -2.13
C THR A 174 -16.90 4.21 -2.66
N ASP A 175 -17.03 5.52 -2.52
CA ASP A 175 -18.20 6.25 -3.03
C ASP A 175 -18.09 6.46 -4.55
N ASN A 176 -19.15 6.11 -5.27
CA ASN A 176 -19.19 6.14 -6.74
C ASN A 176 -19.28 7.55 -7.33
N ARG A 177 -19.47 8.59 -6.51
CA ARG A 177 -19.45 10.00 -6.92
C ARG A 177 -18.06 10.61 -6.84
N VAL A 178 -17.09 9.88 -6.29
CA VAL A 178 -15.70 10.32 -6.26
C VAL A 178 -15.14 10.28 -7.67
N ASN A 179 -14.50 11.38 -8.08
CA ASN A 179 -13.84 11.52 -9.36
C ASN A 179 -12.53 10.71 -9.41
N GLU A 180 -12.03 10.48 -10.63
CA GLU A 180 -10.82 9.68 -10.87
C GLU A 180 -9.61 10.23 -10.09
N LYS A 181 -9.44 11.56 -10.11
CA LYS A 181 -8.50 12.25 -9.23
C LYS A 181 -9.19 12.61 -7.91
N ARG A 182 -8.51 12.34 -6.80
CA ARG A 182 -9.03 12.58 -5.45
C ARG A 182 -7.94 13.00 -4.49
N CYS A 183 -8.28 13.89 -3.57
CA CYS A 183 -7.38 14.40 -2.54
C CYS A 183 -8.11 14.54 -1.20
N LEU A 184 -7.38 14.31 -0.10
CA LEU A 184 -7.85 14.55 1.25
C LEU A 184 -7.21 15.84 1.79
N LEU A 185 -8.01 16.79 2.24
CA LEU A 185 -7.56 17.99 2.94
C LEU A 185 -7.92 17.87 4.42
N ILE A 186 -6.96 18.09 5.30
CA ILE A 186 -7.15 18.04 6.76
C ILE A 186 -6.77 19.40 7.34
N LEU A 187 -7.73 20.11 7.91
CA LEU A 187 -7.55 21.42 8.54
C LEU A 187 -7.84 21.28 10.03
N SER A 188 -6.81 21.22 10.85
CA SER A 188 -6.91 20.95 12.29
C SER A 188 -5.72 21.55 13.05
N ASP A 189 -5.86 21.74 14.36
CA ASP A 189 -4.71 22.03 15.22
C ASP A 189 -3.83 20.79 15.51
N GLY A 190 -4.27 19.61 15.06
CA GLY A 190 -3.57 18.33 15.13
C GLY A 190 -3.84 17.54 16.40
N GLY A 191 -4.78 17.99 17.24
CA GLY A 191 -5.25 17.26 18.42
C GLY A 191 -6.10 16.05 18.04
N ASP A 192 -5.94 14.98 18.82
CA ASP A 192 -6.89 13.87 18.87
C ASP A 192 -7.15 13.56 20.35
N ASP A 193 -8.42 13.65 20.75
CA ASP A 193 -8.83 13.60 22.16
C ASP A 193 -9.48 12.26 22.54
N GLN A 194 -9.62 11.35 21.57
CA GLN A 194 -10.17 10.03 21.80
C GLN A 194 -9.23 9.15 22.60
N LYS A 195 -9.74 8.60 23.70
CA LYS A 195 -9.01 7.64 24.56
C LYS A 195 -9.10 6.20 24.06
N SER A 196 -10.09 5.91 23.23
CA SER A 196 -10.36 4.61 22.62
C SER A 196 -10.86 4.84 21.20
N GLY A 197 -10.40 4.03 20.24
CA GLY A 197 -10.78 4.19 18.84
C GLY A 197 -9.60 3.96 17.91
N ILE A 198 -9.67 4.56 16.72
CA ILE A 198 -8.59 4.49 15.73
C ILE A 198 -7.35 5.16 16.30
N THR A 199 -6.26 4.42 16.32
CA THR A 199 -4.95 4.91 16.75
C THR A 199 -4.29 5.74 15.65
N LYS A 200 -3.32 6.57 16.05
CA LYS A 200 -2.46 7.29 15.10
C LYS A 200 -1.83 6.35 14.08
N ALA A 201 -1.30 5.22 14.51
CA ALA A 201 -0.61 4.26 13.63
C ALA A 201 -1.56 3.66 12.59
N GLU A 202 -2.81 3.39 12.96
CA GLU A 202 -3.84 2.91 12.03
C GLU A 202 -4.22 3.99 11.00
N ALA A 203 -4.37 5.24 11.43
CA ALA A 203 -4.61 6.35 10.50
C ALA A 203 -3.41 6.61 9.57
N GLU A 204 -2.18 6.55 10.09
CA GLU A 204 -0.95 6.67 9.30
C GLU A 204 -0.87 5.56 8.26
N GLN A 205 -1.21 4.33 8.66
CA GLN A 205 -1.23 3.17 7.77
C GLN A 205 -2.35 3.26 6.73
N ALA A 206 -3.52 3.82 7.07
CA ALA A 206 -4.61 4.07 6.14
C ALA A 206 -4.20 5.08 5.06
N VAL A 207 -3.53 6.18 5.46
CA VAL A 207 -2.96 7.17 4.54
C VAL A 207 -1.95 6.51 3.60
N GLU A 208 -0.96 5.79 4.14
CA GLU A 208 0.09 5.13 3.35
C GLU A 208 -0.48 4.15 2.32
N ASN A 209 -1.50 3.36 2.68
CA ASN A 209 -2.11 2.37 1.78
C ASN A 209 -3.18 2.95 0.83
N SER A 210 -3.52 4.23 0.96
CA SER A 210 -4.59 4.83 0.15
C SER A 210 -4.11 5.25 -1.23
N ASN A 211 -2.82 5.60 -1.35
CA ASN A 211 -2.24 6.37 -2.45
C ASN A 211 -2.95 7.72 -2.74
N ILE A 212 -3.81 8.19 -1.84
CA ILE A 212 -4.50 9.47 -1.98
C ILE A 212 -3.56 10.59 -1.49
N PRO A 213 -3.32 11.65 -2.27
CA PRO A 213 -2.61 12.82 -1.78
C PRO A 213 -3.31 13.45 -0.58
N VAL A 214 -2.57 13.62 0.52
CA VAL A 214 -3.08 14.23 1.76
C VAL A 214 -2.43 15.60 1.95
N TYR A 215 -3.26 16.64 1.92
CA TYR A 215 -2.88 17.99 2.31
C TYR A 215 -3.26 18.22 3.76
N THR A 216 -2.33 18.76 4.53
CA THR A 216 -2.59 19.09 5.93
C THR A 216 -2.31 20.56 6.17
N ILE A 217 -3.24 21.23 6.84
CA ILE A 217 -3.18 22.65 7.16
C ILE A 217 -3.28 22.75 8.69
N ALA A 218 -2.16 23.07 9.34
CA ALA A 218 -2.12 23.27 10.78
C ALA A 218 -2.73 24.62 11.15
N THR A 219 -3.97 24.62 11.63
CA THR A 219 -4.70 25.83 12.03
C THR A 219 -4.35 26.18 13.46
N LEU A 220 -3.38 27.09 13.62
CA LEU A 220 -2.81 27.46 14.91
C LEU A 220 -3.30 28.84 15.38
N ARG A 221 -3.30 29.04 16.69
CA ARG A 221 -3.60 30.35 17.30
C ARG A 221 -2.35 31.23 17.30
N SER A 222 -2.49 32.54 17.14
CA SER A 222 -1.35 33.49 17.17
C SER A 222 -0.44 33.34 18.41
N ALA A 223 -0.98 32.92 19.56
CA ALA A 223 -0.22 32.61 20.77
C ALA A 223 -0.07 31.09 20.98
N SER A 224 0.45 30.37 19.98
CA SER A 224 0.53 28.90 20.04
C SER A 224 1.54 28.44 21.09
N ASP A 225 1.16 27.42 21.86
CA ASP A 225 2.08 26.81 22.83
C ASP A 225 2.91 25.66 22.20
N GLN A 226 3.86 25.12 22.96
CA GLN A 226 4.66 23.98 22.51
C GLN A 226 3.83 22.72 22.23
N LYS A 227 2.66 22.56 22.87
CA LYS A 227 1.78 21.40 22.66
C LYS A 227 1.12 21.50 21.29
N GLN A 228 0.63 22.68 20.90
CA GLN A 228 0.05 22.92 19.59
C GLN A 228 1.09 22.74 18.46
N LEU A 229 2.32 23.24 18.65
CA LEU A 229 3.39 23.04 17.67
C LEU A 229 3.77 21.55 17.51
N LYS A 230 3.72 20.75 18.59
CA LYS A 230 3.92 19.30 18.50
C LYS A 230 2.77 18.61 17.78
N SER A 231 1.53 19.04 18.03
CA SER A 231 0.33 18.50 17.40
C SER A 231 0.31 18.81 15.90
N ALA A 232 0.67 20.02 15.49
CA ALA A 232 0.88 20.38 14.09
C ALA A 232 1.94 19.51 13.39
N LYS A 233 3.04 19.16 14.06
CA LYS A 233 4.06 18.25 13.51
C LYS A 233 3.52 16.82 13.31
N ILE A 234 2.68 16.35 14.23
CA ILE A 234 1.97 15.07 14.12
C ILE A 234 1.00 15.14 12.94
N LEU A 235 0.19 16.19 12.84
CA LEU A 235 -0.70 16.40 11.71
C LEU A 235 0.07 16.34 10.38
N GLY A 236 1.22 17.03 10.30
CA GLY A 236 2.06 17.00 9.11
C GLY A 236 2.68 15.63 8.78
N SER A 237 2.65 14.63 9.68
CA SER A 237 3.14 13.27 9.33
C SER A 237 2.22 12.60 8.32
N PHE A 238 0.91 12.84 8.36
CA PHE A 238 -0.03 12.29 7.38
C PHE A 238 0.27 12.77 5.96
N ALA A 239 0.51 14.08 5.77
CA ALA A 239 0.93 14.59 4.46
C ALA A 239 2.24 13.96 3.97
N ARG A 240 3.22 13.78 4.86
CA ARG A 240 4.52 13.15 4.53
C ARG A 240 4.43 11.65 4.23
N LEU A 241 3.42 10.97 4.76
CA LEU A 241 3.18 9.55 4.47
C LEU A 241 2.48 9.35 3.13
N SER A 242 1.67 10.32 2.69
CA SER A 242 0.99 10.25 1.40
C SER A 242 1.91 10.61 0.22
N VAL A 243 1.75 9.90 -0.88
CA VAL A 243 2.38 10.27 -2.16
C VAL A 243 1.67 11.51 -2.71
N GLY A 244 2.42 12.60 -2.91
CA GLY A 244 1.86 13.88 -3.37
C GLY A 244 1.30 14.78 -2.27
N GLY A 245 1.36 14.40 -1.00
CA GLY A 245 0.91 15.26 0.09
C GLY A 245 1.83 16.45 0.40
N VAL A 246 1.24 17.50 0.96
CA VAL A 246 1.93 18.72 1.41
C VAL A 246 1.39 19.16 2.76
N HIS A 247 2.29 19.60 3.65
CA HIS A 247 1.93 20.18 4.94
C HIS A 247 2.14 21.69 4.90
N TYR A 248 1.12 22.42 5.34
CA TYR A 248 1.13 23.87 5.51
C TYR A 248 0.94 24.19 6.99
N ALA A 249 1.74 25.11 7.52
CA ALA A 249 1.56 25.65 8.87
C ALA A 249 1.55 27.18 8.78
N PRO A 250 0.42 27.81 8.41
CA PRO A 250 0.38 29.18 7.88
C PRO A 250 1.00 30.19 8.83
N LEU A 251 0.66 30.08 10.12
CA LEU A 251 1.20 30.93 11.18
C LEU A 251 2.70 30.72 11.42
N VAL A 252 3.20 29.49 11.27
CA VAL A 252 4.62 29.16 11.47
C VAL A 252 5.44 29.58 10.26
N ASP A 253 4.89 29.39 9.06
CA ASP A 253 5.53 29.64 7.78
C ASP A 253 5.42 31.12 7.36
N GLY A 254 4.58 31.91 8.03
CA GLY A 254 4.31 33.31 7.68
C GLY A 254 3.54 33.46 6.37
N ILE A 255 2.67 32.49 6.06
CA ILE A 255 1.87 32.40 4.84
C ILE A 255 0.42 32.75 5.18
N GLU A 256 -0.24 33.52 4.31
CA GLU A 256 -1.66 33.84 4.45
C GLU A 256 -2.52 32.59 4.17
N ALA A 257 -3.52 32.31 5.02
CA ALA A 257 -4.34 31.11 4.85
C ALA A 257 -5.06 31.08 3.48
N GLY A 258 -5.54 32.24 3.02
CA GLY A 258 -6.17 32.38 1.70
C GLY A 258 -5.28 32.04 0.50
N SER A 259 -3.94 32.08 0.61
CA SER A 259 -3.06 31.72 -0.53
C SER A 259 -2.79 30.21 -0.62
N ILE A 260 -3.14 29.44 0.40
CA ILE A 260 -2.86 28.00 0.46
C ILE A 260 -3.67 27.23 -0.57
N GLY A 261 -4.93 27.63 -0.79
CA GLY A 261 -5.76 27.00 -1.82
C GLY A 261 -5.15 27.15 -3.21
N GLU A 262 -4.61 28.33 -3.53
CA GLU A 262 -3.86 28.55 -4.77
C GLU A 262 -2.62 27.67 -4.88
N ASP A 263 -1.88 27.48 -3.78
CA ASP A 263 -0.69 26.63 -3.76
C ASP A 263 -1.03 25.14 -3.89
N ILE A 264 -2.14 24.69 -3.31
CA ILE A 264 -2.69 23.34 -3.53
C ILE A 264 -3.01 23.16 -5.02
N TRP A 265 -3.69 24.12 -5.65
CA TRP A 265 -3.99 24.07 -7.08
C TRP A 265 -2.73 24.07 -7.94
N LYS A 266 -1.71 24.88 -7.62
CA LYS A 266 -0.41 24.83 -8.31
C LYS A 266 0.25 23.46 -8.21
N HIS A 267 0.12 22.77 -7.09
CA HIS A 267 0.66 21.42 -6.92
C HIS A 267 -0.15 20.39 -7.73
N GLU A 268 -1.48 20.44 -7.64
CA GLU A 268 -2.37 19.51 -8.36
C GLU A 268 -2.31 19.68 -9.88
N ASN A 269 -2.31 20.91 -10.39
CA ASN A 269 -2.23 21.24 -11.82
C ASN A 269 -0.97 20.71 -12.47
N ARG A 270 0.11 20.55 -11.70
CA ARG A 270 1.37 19.98 -12.18
C ARG A 270 1.42 18.46 -12.11
N THR A 271 0.42 17.78 -11.57
CA THR A 271 0.36 16.31 -11.59
C THR A 271 0.44 15.84 -13.05
N VAL A 272 1.37 14.94 -13.33
CA VAL A 272 1.52 14.33 -14.65
C VAL A 272 0.53 13.18 -14.76
N ILE A 273 -0.29 13.20 -15.81
CA ILE A 273 -1.18 12.11 -16.19
C ILE A 273 -0.53 11.37 -17.34
N LEU A 274 -0.36 10.07 -17.17
CA LEU A 274 0.18 9.16 -18.18
C LEU A 274 -0.91 8.22 -18.64
N GLU A 275 -0.97 7.94 -19.93
CA GLU A 275 -1.81 6.87 -20.47
C GLU A 275 -0.93 5.80 -21.13
N ALA A 276 -1.21 4.54 -20.82
CA ALA A 276 -0.55 3.39 -21.39
C ALA A 276 -1.54 2.41 -22.02
N ASP A 277 -1.19 1.86 -23.18
CA ASP A 277 -1.98 0.83 -23.86
C ASP A 277 -1.84 -0.52 -23.13
N THR A 278 -2.97 -1.12 -22.79
CA THR A 278 -3.06 -2.44 -22.13
C THR A 278 -3.64 -3.53 -23.02
N SER A 279 -3.97 -3.24 -24.28
CA SER A 279 -4.61 -4.18 -25.22
C SER A 279 -3.80 -5.46 -25.45
N GLY A 280 -2.47 -5.38 -25.31
CA GLY A 280 -1.55 -6.51 -25.43
C GLY A 280 -1.21 -7.23 -24.11
N VAL A 281 -1.81 -6.85 -22.97
CA VAL A 281 -1.43 -7.36 -21.66
C VAL A 281 -1.90 -8.79 -21.47
N LEU A 282 -0.95 -9.70 -21.25
CA LEU A 282 -1.21 -11.05 -20.80
C LEU A 282 -1.13 -11.08 -19.28
N ALA A 283 -2.23 -10.75 -18.61
CA ALA A 283 -2.31 -10.99 -17.17
C ALA A 283 -2.44 -12.51 -16.96
N ASP A 284 -1.51 -13.13 -16.26
CA ASP A 284 -1.56 -14.54 -15.82
C ASP A 284 -1.64 -14.67 -14.29
N LYS A 285 -1.37 -13.57 -13.58
CA LYS A 285 -1.41 -13.44 -12.12
C LYS A 285 -2.58 -12.58 -11.67
N ASP A 286 -3.07 -12.85 -10.46
CA ASP A 286 -4.13 -12.08 -9.82
C ASP A 286 -3.65 -10.71 -9.33
N VAL A 287 -2.36 -10.61 -8.99
CA VAL A 287 -1.68 -9.37 -8.59
C VAL A 287 -0.57 -9.08 -9.60
N LEU A 288 -0.57 -7.86 -10.11
CA LEU A 288 0.36 -7.38 -11.11
C LEU A 288 1.16 -6.21 -10.54
N LEU A 289 2.46 -6.16 -10.82
CA LEU A 289 3.31 -5.05 -10.36
C LEU A 289 3.37 -3.99 -11.46
N LEU A 290 2.71 -2.86 -11.25
CA LEU A 290 2.85 -1.68 -12.10
C LEU A 290 4.13 -0.94 -11.70
N ARG A 291 4.99 -0.65 -12.68
CA ARG A 291 6.21 0.12 -12.51
C ARG A 291 6.22 1.27 -13.50
N VAL A 292 6.47 2.47 -13.00
CA VAL A 292 6.66 3.68 -13.80
C VAL A 292 8.06 4.19 -13.55
N ALA A 293 8.85 4.28 -14.62
CA ALA A 293 10.17 4.91 -14.60
C ALA A 293 10.14 6.19 -15.43
N TYR A 294 10.81 7.22 -14.96
CA TYR A 294 11.03 8.45 -15.69
C TYR A 294 12.52 8.67 -15.89
N THR A 295 12.89 9.10 -17.10
CA THR A 295 14.26 9.42 -17.46
C THR A 295 14.34 10.78 -18.15
N ALA A 296 15.13 11.69 -17.59
CA ALA A 296 15.48 12.95 -18.21
C ALA A 296 16.98 13.23 -18.05
N GLY A 297 17.70 13.25 -19.18
CA GLY A 297 19.15 13.33 -19.18
C GLY A 297 19.77 12.14 -18.44
N GLU A 298 20.63 12.41 -17.46
CA GLU A 298 21.26 11.38 -16.63
C GLU A 298 20.45 11.00 -15.38
N LYS A 299 19.33 11.68 -15.12
CA LYS A 299 18.47 11.39 -13.98
C LYS A 299 17.43 10.36 -14.37
N SER A 300 17.36 9.28 -13.60
CA SER A 300 16.29 8.29 -13.68
C SER A 300 15.71 8.09 -12.28
N ILE A 301 14.38 8.13 -12.19
CA ILE A 301 13.66 7.72 -11.00
C ILE A 301 12.60 6.70 -11.36
N GLU A 302 12.24 5.88 -10.40
CA GLU A 302 11.30 4.79 -10.60
C GLU A 302 10.43 4.64 -9.36
N ASP A 303 9.17 4.29 -9.59
CA ASP A 303 8.22 3.96 -8.55
C ASP A 303 7.32 2.80 -9.01
N SER A 304 6.70 2.11 -8.06
CA SER A 304 5.89 0.94 -8.35
C SER A 304 4.77 0.71 -7.34
N MET A 305 3.67 0.11 -7.81
CA MET A 305 2.56 -0.32 -6.97
C MET A 305 1.97 -1.64 -7.43
N GLU A 306 1.35 -2.36 -6.50
CA GLU A 306 0.58 -3.56 -6.83
C GLU A 306 -0.81 -3.16 -7.32
N ILE A 307 -1.23 -3.74 -8.44
CA ILE A 307 -2.57 -3.60 -9.01
C ILE A 307 -3.24 -4.97 -9.10
N LEU A 308 -4.55 -5.05 -8.90
CA LEU A 308 -5.25 -6.32 -9.06
C LEU A 308 -5.64 -6.50 -10.52
N ARG A 309 -5.58 -7.75 -11.00
CA ARG A 309 -6.02 -8.07 -12.37
C ARG A 309 -7.48 -7.70 -12.60
N GLU A 310 -8.33 -7.88 -11.59
CA GLU A 310 -9.76 -7.56 -11.68
C GLU A 310 -10.03 -6.07 -11.87
N ASP A 311 -9.08 -5.21 -11.48
CA ASP A 311 -9.15 -3.77 -11.70
C ASP A 311 -8.87 -3.43 -13.16
N LEU A 312 -8.15 -4.27 -13.91
CA LEU A 312 -7.87 -4.05 -15.33
C LEU A 312 -9.08 -4.41 -16.20
N LYS A 313 -9.60 -3.41 -16.91
CA LYS A 313 -10.59 -3.58 -17.98
C LYS A 313 -9.92 -4.07 -19.27
N LEU A 314 -9.31 -5.26 -19.19
CA LEU A 314 -8.68 -5.89 -20.35
C LEU A 314 -9.75 -6.24 -21.39
N ALA A 315 -9.49 -5.90 -22.64
CA ALA A 315 -10.34 -6.32 -23.75
C ALA A 315 -10.44 -7.86 -23.75
N VAL A 316 -11.67 -8.39 -23.68
CA VAL A 316 -11.90 -9.81 -23.89
C VAL A 316 -11.54 -10.09 -25.34
N GLN A 317 -10.48 -10.86 -25.57
CA GLN A 317 -10.25 -11.42 -26.91
C GLN A 317 -11.45 -12.33 -27.20
N GLU A 318 -12.31 -11.92 -28.13
CA GLU A 318 -13.32 -12.83 -28.69
C GLU A 318 -12.55 -14.03 -29.26
N GLU A 319 -12.69 -15.19 -28.62
CA GLU A 319 -12.20 -16.44 -29.19
C GLU A 319 -12.83 -16.59 -30.59
N PRO A 320 -12.03 -16.85 -31.64
CA PRO A 320 -12.57 -17.06 -32.96
C PRO A 320 -13.54 -18.24 -32.89
N GLN A 321 -14.82 -18.00 -33.16
CA GLN A 321 -15.81 -19.06 -33.26
C GLN A 321 -15.29 -20.13 -34.25
N PRO A 322 -15.36 -21.43 -33.91
CA PRO A 322 -14.88 -22.46 -34.81
C PRO A 322 -15.72 -22.42 -36.09
N LYS A 323 -15.07 -22.13 -37.21
CA LYS A 323 -15.63 -22.34 -38.55
C LYS A 323 -16.09 -23.79 -38.62
N ALA A 324 -17.38 -23.99 -38.87
CA ALA A 324 -17.96 -25.29 -39.14
C ALA A 324 -17.18 -25.97 -40.27
N GLU A 325 -16.65 -27.16 -39.99
CA GLU A 325 -16.06 -28.05 -40.99
C GLU A 325 -17.19 -28.54 -41.93
N GLU A 326 -17.18 -28.06 -43.17
CA GLU A 326 -17.96 -28.68 -44.23
C GLU A 326 -17.29 -30.00 -44.64
N LYS A 327 -18.07 -31.08 -44.48
CA LYS A 327 -17.73 -32.44 -44.92
C LYS A 327 -17.48 -32.47 -46.42
N GLN A 328 -16.34 -33.04 -46.82
CA GLN A 328 -16.12 -33.56 -48.16
C GLN A 328 -17.16 -34.64 -48.47
N ASP A 329 -17.84 -34.49 -49.60
CA ASP A 329 -18.39 -35.62 -50.34
C ASP A 329 -17.96 -35.55 -51.81
N SER A 330 -18.01 -36.74 -52.38
CA SER A 330 -17.27 -37.30 -53.51
C SER A 330 -17.54 -36.74 -54.92
N ALA A 331 -16.56 -36.98 -55.81
CA ALA A 331 -16.54 -36.63 -57.25
C ALA A 331 -17.61 -37.37 -58.09
N PRO A 332 -17.82 -36.98 -59.37
CA PRO A 332 -17.07 -37.67 -60.44
C PRO A 332 -16.63 -36.83 -61.66
N GLU A 333 -15.52 -37.29 -62.24
CA GLU A 333 -15.01 -37.36 -63.63
C GLU A 333 -15.43 -36.35 -64.72
N GLY A 334 -14.42 -35.87 -65.48
CA GLY A 334 -14.57 -35.18 -66.76
C GLY A 334 -13.25 -34.65 -67.37
N GLU A 335 -12.55 -35.53 -68.07
CA GLU A 335 -11.61 -35.41 -69.21
C GLU A 335 -10.89 -34.08 -69.61
N THR A 336 -9.57 -34.24 -69.82
CA THR A 336 -8.67 -33.70 -70.89
C THR A 336 -8.55 -32.20 -71.13
N ASP A 337 -7.33 -31.64 -71.10
CA ASP A 337 -6.41 -31.66 -72.25
C ASP A 337 -4.99 -31.14 -71.91
N ALA A 338 -4.04 -31.49 -72.76
CA ALA A 338 -2.59 -31.41 -72.60
C ALA A 338 -1.95 -30.02 -72.84
N ALA A 339 -0.76 -29.76 -72.27
CA ALA A 339 0.52 -29.68 -73.01
C ALA A 339 1.67 -28.90 -72.30
N LYS A 340 2.83 -29.58 -72.21
CA LYS A 340 4.25 -29.15 -72.38
C LYS A 340 4.87 -28.09 -71.44
N GLN A 341 5.87 -28.48 -70.62
CA GLN A 341 7.34 -28.53 -70.89
C GLN A 341 7.98 -27.13 -70.98
N LYS A 342 9.16 -26.79 -70.43
CA LYS A 342 10.26 -27.49 -69.74
C LYS A 342 11.21 -26.42 -69.13
N GLU A 343 12.06 -26.89 -68.22
CA GLU A 343 13.33 -26.37 -67.66
C GLU A 343 14.13 -25.39 -68.56
N THR A 344 15.04 -24.52 -68.10
CA THR A 344 16.31 -24.86 -67.40
C THR A 344 17.05 -23.59 -66.96
N GLN A 345 17.80 -23.66 -65.84
CA GLN A 345 18.91 -22.74 -65.50
C GLN A 345 20.12 -22.98 -66.45
N PRO A 346 21.19 -22.13 -66.43
CA PRO A 346 22.26 -22.31 -65.44
C PRO A 346 22.92 -21.00 -64.89
N THR A 347 23.52 -21.18 -63.71
CA THR A 347 24.50 -20.38 -62.91
C THR A 347 25.84 -20.09 -63.63
N PRO A 348 26.90 -19.48 -63.04
CA PRO A 348 27.10 -18.80 -61.73
C PRO A 348 27.93 -17.47 -61.78
N VAL A 349 27.96 -16.67 -60.70
CA VAL A 349 29.15 -15.86 -60.33
C VAL A 349 29.34 -15.78 -58.80
N THR A 350 30.56 -16.15 -58.37
CA THR A 350 31.20 -16.12 -57.04
C THR A 350 31.31 -14.69 -56.48
N THR A 351 31.21 -14.40 -55.18
CA THR A 351 32.27 -14.24 -54.14
C THR A 351 31.59 -13.44 -53.00
N SER A 352 31.87 -13.50 -51.70
CA SER A 352 32.84 -14.16 -50.82
C SER A 352 32.37 -13.93 -49.37
N LYS A 353 32.43 -14.95 -48.50
CA LYS A 353 32.47 -14.76 -47.04
C LYS A 353 33.90 -14.37 -46.62
N PRO A 354 34.06 -13.82 -45.41
CA PRO A 354 34.95 -14.52 -44.47
C PRO A 354 34.32 -14.73 -43.08
N SER A 355 34.94 -15.69 -42.41
CA SER A 355 34.63 -16.34 -41.14
C SER A 355 35.36 -15.75 -39.94
N SER A 356 34.77 -15.84 -38.74
CA SER A 356 35.39 -16.31 -37.49
C SER A 356 34.29 -16.39 -36.41
N PHE A 357 33.96 -17.53 -35.79
CA PHE A 357 34.65 -18.31 -34.74
C PHE A 357 35.13 -17.48 -33.54
N ILE A 358 34.29 -17.39 -32.50
CA ILE A 358 34.71 -17.20 -31.10
C ILE A 358 34.10 -18.33 -30.26
N LYS A 359 34.96 -19.02 -29.50
CA LYS A 359 34.67 -20.17 -28.63
C LYS A 359 33.98 -19.72 -27.33
N PRO A 360 33.15 -20.56 -26.67
CA PRO A 360 32.48 -20.22 -25.42
C PRO A 360 33.43 -20.47 -24.23
N VAL A 361 34.23 -19.48 -23.86
CA VAL A 361 34.98 -19.48 -22.59
C VAL A 361 35.04 -18.04 -22.07
N PHE A 362 33.94 -17.46 -21.59
CA PHE A 362 33.99 -16.24 -20.75
C PHE A 362 32.75 -15.99 -19.86
N ILE A 363 31.81 -16.95 -19.72
CA ILE A 363 30.64 -16.80 -18.83
C ILE A 363 30.86 -17.41 -17.43
N ALA A 364 31.93 -18.19 -17.22
CA ALA A 364 32.21 -18.81 -15.91
C ALA A 364 33.02 -17.92 -14.93
N ALA A 365 33.54 -16.76 -15.35
CA ALA A 365 34.36 -15.91 -14.48
C ALA A 365 33.56 -14.83 -13.72
N CYS A 366 32.38 -14.42 -14.21
CA CYS A 366 31.54 -13.40 -13.57
C CYS A 366 30.57 -13.96 -12.53
N VAL A 367 30.19 -15.24 -12.64
CA VAL A 367 29.30 -15.90 -11.66
C VAL A 367 30.07 -16.30 -10.39
N GLY A 368 31.36 -16.66 -10.52
CA GLY A 368 32.22 -17.01 -9.39
C GLY A 368 32.58 -15.82 -8.48
N THR A 369 32.72 -14.62 -9.05
CA THR A 369 33.08 -13.41 -8.28
C THR A 369 31.89 -12.84 -7.52
N ALA A 370 30.68 -12.84 -8.11
CA ALA A 370 29.45 -12.45 -7.41
C ALA A 370 29.12 -13.38 -6.24
N ALA A 371 29.27 -14.70 -6.41
CA ALA A 371 29.03 -15.67 -5.33
C ALA A 371 30.01 -15.51 -4.16
N LEU A 372 31.28 -15.19 -4.43
CA LEU A 372 32.29 -14.94 -3.39
C LEU A 372 32.07 -13.62 -2.64
N VAL A 373 31.60 -12.57 -3.31
CA VAL A 373 31.26 -11.28 -2.67
C VAL A 373 30.03 -11.43 -1.77
N ILE A 374 29.01 -12.18 -2.22
CA ILE A 374 27.82 -12.47 -1.41
C ILE A 374 28.20 -13.33 -0.19
N ALA A 375 29.03 -14.36 -0.36
CA ALA A 375 29.48 -15.19 0.76
C ALA A 375 30.32 -14.39 1.79
N ALA A 376 31.19 -13.48 1.32
CA ALA A 376 31.95 -12.60 2.19
C ALA A 376 31.06 -11.58 2.93
N ALA A 377 30.05 -11.01 2.26
CA ALA A 377 29.08 -10.10 2.88
C ALA A 377 28.23 -10.80 3.95
N VAL A 378 27.76 -12.03 3.67
CA VAL A 378 27.04 -12.87 4.64
C VAL A 378 27.93 -13.23 5.83
N PHE A 379 29.20 -13.57 5.59
CA PHE A 379 30.16 -13.89 6.66
C PHE A 379 30.46 -12.68 7.55
N ILE A 380 30.61 -11.48 6.97
CA ILE A 380 30.80 -10.23 7.72
C ILE A 380 29.53 -9.87 8.51
N PHE A 381 28.34 -10.07 7.93
CA PHE A 381 27.06 -9.82 8.60
C PHE A 381 26.86 -10.76 9.81
N ILE A 382 27.19 -12.04 9.68
CA ILE A 382 27.12 -13.01 10.79
C ILE A 382 28.12 -12.67 11.91
N ARG A 383 29.35 -12.22 11.57
CA ARG A 383 30.32 -11.75 12.57
C ARG A 383 29.86 -10.48 13.29
N LYS A 384 29.24 -9.53 12.57
CA LYS A 384 28.74 -8.28 13.15
C LYS A 384 27.58 -8.54 14.12
N LYS A 385 26.71 -9.50 13.82
CA LYS A 385 25.60 -9.92 14.70
C LYS A 385 26.09 -10.59 15.99
N ARG A 386 27.17 -11.39 15.93
CA ARG A 386 27.82 -11.96 17.13
C ARG A 386 28.47 -10.90 18.03
N SER A 387 29.17 -9.93 17.45
CA SER A 387 29.78 -8.82 18.20
C SER A 387 28.77 -7.86 18.85
N GLN A 388 27.54 -7.78 18.33
CA GLN A 388 26.47 -6.97 18.93
C GLN A 388 25.80 -7.70 20.09
N SER A 389 25.63 -9.03 20.00
CA SER A 389 25.11 -9.85 21.10
C SER A 389 26.02 -9.82 22.33
N GLU A 390 27.34 -9.85 22.13
CA GLU A 390 28.34 -9.79 23.22
C GLU A 390 28.40 -8.40 23.89
N LYS A 391 27.97 -7.32 23.20
CA LYS A 391 27.93 -5.96 23.76
C LYS A 391 26.64 -5.64 24.49
N GLU A 392 25.56 -6.38 24.25
CA GLU A 392 24.28 -6.22 24.97
C GLU A 392 24.27 -6.99 26.30
N GLU A 393 24.96 -8.13 26.40
CA GLU A 393 25.11 -8.85 27.67
C GLU A 393 25.98 -8.07 28.67
N GLN A 394 27.03 -7.39 28.20
CA GLN A 394 27.93 -6.62 29.08
C GLN A 394 27.34 -5.28 29.58
N LYS A 395 26.19 -4.85 29.05
CA LYS A 395 25.55 -3.57 29.42
C LYS A 395 24.42 -3.71 30.43
N LYS A 396 24.01 -4.95 30.77
CA LYS A 396 22.96 -5.23 31.77
C LYS A 396 23.50 -5.46 33.18
N GLU A 397 24.81 -5.66 33.37
CA GLU A 397 25.40 -5.89 34.71
C GLU A 397 25.72 -4.61 35.50
N ASP A 398 25.77 -3.43 34.86
CA ASP A 398 26.37 -2.22 35.46
C ASP A 398 25.37 -1.12 35.92
N ALA A 399 24.10 -1.45 36.17
CA ALA A 399 23.13 -0.45 36.65
C ALA A 399 22.28 -0.97 37.81
N SER A 400 22.79 -0.81 39.04
CA SER A 400 22.00 -0.79 40.28
C SER A 400 21.98 0.63 40.85
N PRO A 401 20.87 1.09 41.44
CA PRO A 401 20.92 2.00 42.56
C PRO A 401 20.28 1.40 43.83
N SER A 402 20.97 1.68 44.95
CA SER A 402 20.59 1.63 46.36
C SER A 402 19.17 2.14 46.67
N GLY A 403 18.40 1.46 47.53
CA GLY A 403 18.24 1.76 48.98
C GLY A 403 17.00 2.68 49.21
N GLU A 404 16.06 2.50 50.15
CA GLU A 404 15.91 1.72 51.38
C GLU A 404 14.40 1.55 51.69
N ALA A 405 14.02 0.47 52.38
CA ALA A 405 13.16 0.45 53.59
C ALA A 405 12.70 -1.00 53.87
N GLU A 406 13.20 -1.55 54.96
CA GLU A 406 12.76 -2.82 55.56
C GLU A 406 11.33 -2.71 56.09
N GLU A 407 10.51 -3.74 55.90
CA GLU A 407 9.69 -4.28 56.98
C GLU A 407 9.37 -5.77 56.73
N LEU A 408 9.49 -6.55 57.81
CA LEU A 408 9.52 -8.01 57.88
C LEU A 408 8.27 -8.67 57.30
N PHE A 409 8.39 -9.75 56.53
CA PHE A 409 7.51 -10.92 56.68
C PHE A 409 8.20 -12.24 56.25
N VAL A 410 7.91 -13.27 57.03
CA VAL A 410 8.55 -14.58 57.10
C VAL A 410 8.20 -15.46 55.89
N ASN A 411 9.20 -16.18 55.37
CA ASN A 411 9.06 -17.18 54.31
C ASN A 411 8.63 -18.54 54.91
N PRO A 412 7.58 -19.22 54.43
CA PRO A 412 7.49 -20.66 54.51
C PRO A 412 7.91 -21.30 53.18
N ALA A 413 8.72 -22.36 53.31
CA ALA A 413 9.16 -23.23 52.23
C ALA A 413 7.99 -24.13 51.71
N PRO A 414 8.15 -24.79 50.55
CA PRO A 414 7.07 -25.19 49.65
C PRO A 414 6.32 -26.42 50.17
N GLN A 415 4.98 -26.38 50.14
CA GLN A 415 4.16 -27.58 50.22
C GLN A 415 3.83 -28.06 48.81
N GLU A 416 4.19 -29.32 48.55
CA GLU A 416 3.75 -30.10 47.40
C GLU A 416 2.22 -30.27 47.47
N GLU A 417 1.49 -29.41 46.78
CA GLU A 417 0.09 -29.69 46.44
C GLU A 417 0.03 -30.41 45.09
N ARG A 418 -0.43 -31.65 45.22
CA ARG A 418 -0.78 -32.63 44.21
C ARG A 418 -1.63 -31.95 43.12
N ALA A 419 -1.08 -31.82 41.92
CA ALA A 419 -1.82 -31.37 40.76
C ALA A 419 -3.01 -32.32 40.53
N GLU A 420 -4.22 -31.83 40.75
CA GLU A 420 -5.41 -32.41 40.16
C GLU A 420 -5.20 -32.40 38.64
N GLU A 421 -5.38 -33.55 37.98
CA GLU A 421 -5.44 -33.60 36.52
C GLU A 421 -6.72 -32.86 36.09
N ILE A 422 -6.61 -31.55 35.92
CA ILE A 422 -7.64 -30.71 35.31
C ILE A 422 -7.83 -31.24 33.88
N GLY A 423 -9.00 -31.81 33.59
CA GLY A 423 -9.39 -32.15 32.22
C GLY A 423 -9.26 -30.92 31.33
N PRO A 424 -8.90 -31.06 30.03
CA PRO A 424 -8.58 -29.91 29.21
C PRO A 424 -9.76 -28.93 29.17
N LEU A 425 -9.51 -27.66 29.54
CA LEU A 425 -10.51 -26.61 29.45
C LEU A 425 -10.96 -26.49 27.98
N MET A 426 -12.25 -26.73 27.73
CA MET A 426 -12.84 -26.64 26.40
C MET A 426 -13.50 -25.28 26.21
N THR A 427 -13.05 -24.55 25.18
CA THR A 427 -13.66 -23.29 24.76
C THR A 427 -14.44 -23.49 23.47
N GLU A 428 -15.71 -23.08 23.44
CA GLU A 428 -16.50 -22.98 22.21
C GLU A 428 -16.23 -21.62 21.56
N VAL A 429 -15.84 -21.64 20.28
CA VAL A 429 -15.67 -20.44 19.47
C VAL A 429 -16.68 -20.46 18.35
N ARG A 430 -17.39 -19.35 18.16
CA ARG A 430 -18.40 -19.17 17.14
C ARG A 430 -18.02 -18.04 16.20
N PHE A 431 -18.08 -18.30 14.89
CA PHE A 431 -17.91 -17.31 13.84
C PHE A 431 -19.23 -17.13 13.11
N THR A 432 -19.80 -15.92 13.15
CA THR A 432 -21.05 -15.59 12.45
C THR A 432 -20.77 -14.53 11.40
N ALA A 433 -21.07 -14.82 10.12
CA ALA A 433 -20.87 -13.83 9.06
C ALA A 433 -21.80 -12.62 9.28
N ILE A 434 -21.21 -11.43 9.28
CA ILE A 434 -21.95 -10.18 9.46
C ILE A 434 -22.80 -9.94 8.21
N GLY A 435 -24.11 -9.73 8.40
CA GLY A 435 -25.08 -9.57 7.32
C GLY A 435 -25.61 -10.88 6.72
N TYR A 436 -25.16 -12.04 7.20
CA TYR A 436 -25.58 -13.36 6.70
C TYR A 436 -25.81 -14.33 7.87
N GLU A 437 -26.95 -14.20 8.55
CA GLU A 437 -27.26 -14.96 9.79
C GLU A 437 -27.22 -16.48 9.62
N GLN A 438 -27.48 -16.98 8.41
CA GLN A 438 -27.40 -18.41 8.08
C GLN A 438 -25.97 -18.96 7.93
N ILE A 439 -24.94 -18.10 7.88
CA ILE A 439 -23.53 -18.51 7.74
C ILE A 439 -22.86 -18.41 9.12
N CYS A 440 -22.87 -19.52 9.84
CA CYS A 440 -22.32 -19.64 11.18
C CYS A 440 -21.49 -20.93 11.32
N PHE A 441 -20.32 -20.82 11.94
CA PHE A 441 -19.42 -21.94 12.22
C PHE A 441 -19.15 -21.99 13.72
N GLN A 442 -19.19 -23.19 14.28
CA GLN A 442 -18.90 -23.45 15.68
C GLN A 442 -17.82 -24.51 15.78
N LEU A 443 -16.87 -24.30 16.69
CA LEU A 443 -15.79 -25.23 16.98
C LEU A 443 -15.54 -25.27 18.48
N GLN A 444 -15.22 -26.46 18.99
CA GLN A 444 -14.74 -26.66 20.35
C GLN A 444 -13.24 -26.87 20.30
N MET A 445 -12.51 -26.08 21.08
CA MET A 445 -11.04 -26.12 21.15
C MET A 445 -10.60 -26.41 22.57
N GLU A 446 -9.64 -27.33 22.70
CA GLU A 446 -8.82 -27.45 23.91
C GLU A 446 -7.94 -26.19 24.03
N GLU A 447 -7.77 -25.69 25.26
CA GLU A 447 -6.93 -24.53 25.51
C GLU A 447 -5.48 -24.75 25.03
N ASN A 448 -4.92 -23.72 24.39
CA ASN A 448 -3.59 -23.73 23.76
C ASN A 448 -3.39 -24.66 22.55
N CYS A 449 -4.40 -25.41 22.10
CA CYS A 449 -4.32 -26.18 20.86
C CYS A 449 -4.47 -25.30 19.61
N ILE A 450 -3.61 -25.52 18.60
CA ILE A 450 -3.68 -24.82 17.32
C ILE A 450 -4.58 -25.59 16.35
N MET A 451 -5.55 -24.90 15.76
CA MET A 451 -6.38 -25.41 14.67
C MET A 451 -6.23 -24.56 13.40
N THR A 452 -6.60 -25.11 12.25
CA THR A 452 -6.47 -24.51 10.92
C THR A 452 -7.84 -24.35 10.28
N MET A 453 -8.05 -23.20 9.66
CA MET A 453 -9.29 -22.87 8.94
C MET A 453 -8.98 -22.52 7.50
N GLY A 454 -9.86 -22.87 6.56
CA GLY A 454 -9.61 -22.61 5.15
C GLY A 454 -10.70 -23.09 4.20
N ARG A 455 -10.36 -23.15 2.91
CA ARG A 455 -11.27 -23.45 1.80
C ARG A 455 -11.48 -24.95 1.58
N ASP A 456 -10.47 -25.77 1.83
CA ASP A 456 -10.50 -27.17 1.42
C ASP A 456 -10.00 -28.13 2.51
N LYS A 457 -10.04 -29.43 2.20
CA LYS A 457 -9.71 -30.54 3.11
C LYS A 457 -8.32 -30.50 3.75
N ARG A 458 -7.45 -29.55 3.38
CA ARG A 458 -6.18 -29.31 4.05
C ARG A 458 -6.35 -28.54 5.37
N ALA A 459 -7.42 -27.78 5.52
CA ALA A 459 -7.80 -27.15 6.78
C ALA A 459 -8.67 -28.12 7.61
N GLN A 460 -8.52 -28.06 8.93
CA GLN A 460 -9.34 -28.84 9.86
C GLN A 460 -10.79 -28.36 9.87
N LEU A 461 -11.01 -27.04 9.74
CA LEU A 461 -12.33 -26.46 9.52
C LEU A 461 -12.42 -25.84 8.13
N ILE A 462 -13.36 -26.35 7.35
CA ILE A 462 -13.68 -25.83 6.01
C ILE A 462 -14.76 -24.77 6.16
N LEU A 463 -14.43 -23.51 5.89
CA LEU A 463 -15.37 -22.40 5.96
C LEU A 463 -16.32 -22.41 4.76
N ASN A 464 -15.78 -22.34 3.54
CA ASN A 464 -16.57 -22.41 2.32
C ASN A 464 -15.73 -22.94 1.14
N PRO A 465 -16.02 -24.14 0.61
CA PRO A 465 -15.30 -24.72 -0.54
C PRO A 465 -15.37 -23.90 -1.83
N GLN A 466 -16.44 -23.13 -2.01
CA GLN A 466 -16.69 -22.37 -3.24
C GLN A 466 -16.14 -20.94 -3.17
N ASP A 467 -15.76 -20.47 -1.97
CA ASP A 467 -15.17 -19.14 -1.78
C ASP A 467 -13.71 -19.14 -2.27
N LYS A 468 -13.52 -18.69 -3.51
CA LYS A 468 -12.18 -18.63 -4.13
C LYS A 468 -11.24 -17.65 -3.42
N ARG A 469 -11.76 -16.71 -2.62
CA ARG A 469 -10.95 -15.78 -1.80
C ARG A 469 -10.38 -16.46 -0.56
N LEU A 470 -10.88 -17.63 -0.15
CA LEU A 470 -10.25 -18.44 0.87
C LEU A 470 -9.10 -19.28 0.30
N SER A 471 -8.03 -19.42 1.09
CA SER A 471 -6.91 -20.32 0.76
C SER A 471 -7.20 -21.70 1.33
N GLY A 472 -6.61 -22.76 0.74
CA GLY A 472 -6.87 -24.13 1.20
C GLY A 472 -6.65 -24.33 2.69
N ILE A 473 -5.54 -23.77 3.22
CA ILE A 473 -5.38 -23.37 4.61
C ILE A 473 -5.22 -21.85 4.59
N HIS A 474 -6.09 -21.12 5.29
CA HIS A 474 -6.15 -19.66 5.27
C HIS A 474 -5.54 -19.05 6.53
N CYS A 475 -5.95 -19.54 7.70
CA CYS A 475 -5.38 -19.08 8.96
C CYS A 475 -5.19 -20.25 9.94
N LYS A 476 -4.41 -19.98 10.99
CA LYS A 476 -4.31 -20.80 12.18
C LYS A 476 -4.91 -20.04 13.35
N ILE A 477 -5.57 -20.75 14.25
CA ILE A 477 -6.20 -20.18 15.43
C ILE A 477 -5.82 -20.95 16.69
N ARG A 478 -5.76 -20.26 17.84
CA ARG A 478 -5.51 -20.85 19.16
C ARG A 478 -6.25 -20.06 20.24
N CYS A 479 -7.01 -20.72 21.09
CA CYS A 479 -7.57 -20.09 22.30
C CYS A 479 -6.54 -20.10 23.43
N ALA A 480 -6.30 -18.95 24.03
CA ALA A 480 -5.49 -18.81 25.25
C ALA A 480 -5.99 -17.58 26.04
N GLU A 481 -6.12 -17.69 27.36
CA GLU A 481 -6.34 -16.54 28.26
C GLU A 481 -7.53 -15.64 27.85
N ASN A 482 -8.69 -16.23 27.52
CA ASN A 482 -9.91 -15.54 27.06
C ASN A 482 -9.82 -14.83 25.69
N ALA A 483 -8.77 -15.07 24.91
CA ALA A 483 -8.67 -14.52 23.57
C ALA A 483 -8.38 -15.59 22.52
N LEU A 484 -8.74 -15.28 21.29
CA LEU A 484 -8.47 -16.10 20.13
C LEU A 484 -7.28 -15.51 19.37
N ASN A 485 -6.13 -16.19 19.43
CA ASN A 485 -4.96 -15.80 18.66
C ASN A 485 -5.09 -16.35 17.25
N ILE A 486 -4.90 -15.50 16.24
CA ILE A 486 -4.99 -15.83 14.83
C ILE A 486 -3.66 -15.53 14.13
N TRP A 487 -3.21 -16.45 13.29
CA TRP A 487 -2.07 -16.27 12.39
C TRP A 487 -2.54 -16.41 10.95
N ASP A 488 -2.17 -15.46 10.08
CA ASP A 488 -2.44 -15.57 8.66
C ASP A 488 -1.41 -16.46 7.97
N VAL A 489 -1.90 -17.43 7.18
CA VAL A 489 -1.08 -18.23 6.26
C VAL A 489 -1.66 -18.18 4.85
N SER A 490 -2.59 -17.26 4.60
CA SER A 490 -3.33 -17.19 3.36
C SER A 490 -2.62 -16.38 2.29
N LYS A 491 -3.11 -16.55 1.06
CA LYS A 491 -2.74 -15.69 -0.07
C LYS A 491 -3.40 -14.31 0.02
N ASN A 492 -4.67 -14.25 0.44
CA ASN A 492 -5.50 -13.04 0.35
C ASN A 492 -5.61 -12.24 1.65
N GLY A 493 -4.92 -12.68 2.69
CA GLY A 493 -4.89 -12.04 4.00
C GLY A 493 -6.06 -12.43 4.90
N THR A 494 -5.74 -12.58 6.18
CA THR A 494 -6.69 -12.57 7.29
C THR A 494 -6.64 -11.20 7.96
N PHE A 495 -7.79 -10.65 8.31
CA PHE A 495 -7.87 -9.33 8.94
C PHE A 495 -8.69 -9.40 10.23
N VAL A 496 -8.26 -8.69 11.27
CA VAL A 496 -9.00 -8.55 12.53
C VAL A 496 -9.36 -7.08 12.67
N ASN A 497 -10.66 -6.75 12.75
CA ASN A 497 -11.17 -5.39 12.76
C ASN A 497 -10.58 -4.51 11.63
N GLY A 498 -10.45 -5.08 10.43
CA GLY A 498 -9.85 -4.41 9.27
C GLY A 498 -8.31 -4.43 9.20
N VAL A 499 -7.61 -4.81 10.27
CA VAL A 499 -6.14 -4.85 10.34
C VAL A 499 -5.59 -6.19 9.84
N SER A 500 -4.62 -6.18 8.91
CA SER A 500 -4.04 -7.42 8.37
C SER A 500 -3.13 -8.13 9.37
N VAL A 501 -3.47 -9.38 9.67
CA VAL A 501 -2.70 -10.26 10.58
C VAL A 501 -1.32 -10.60 9.98
N LYS A 502 -1.20 -10.64 8.65
CA LYS A 502 0.03 -11.04 7.94
C LYS A 502 1.22 -10.14 8.25
N LYS A 503 0.99 -8.84 8.43
CA LYS A 503 2.03 -7.85 8.76
C LYS A 503 2.47 -7.94 10.23
N MET A 504 1.58 -8.37 11.12
CA MET A 504 1.82 -8.47 12.57
C MET A 504 2.35 -9.84 13.01
N GLY A 505 2.26 -10.84 12.13
CA GLY A 505 2.59 -12.23 12.42
C GLY A 505 1.49 -12.96 13.20
N MET A 506 0.92 -12.32 14.23
CA MET A 506 -0.18 -12.85 15.06
C MET A 506 -1.08 -11.69 15.52
N ALA A 507 -2.38 -11.93 15.55
CA ALA A 507 -3.37 -11.00 16.08
C ALA A 507 -4.21 -11.68 17.17
N VAL A 508 -4.50 -10.94 18.23
CA VAL A 508 -5.37 -11.37 19.32
C VAL A 508 -6.77 -10.87 19.02
N VAL A 509 -7.76 -11.77 19.06
CA VAL A 509 -9.18 -11.46 18.81
C VAL A 509 -9.94 -11.69 20.10
N GLU A 510 -10.54 -10.62 20.62
CA GLU A 510 -11.37 -10.66 21.82
C GLU A 510 -12.83 -11.00 21.47
N ASP A 511 -13.61 -11.38 22.48
CA ASP A 511 -15.04 -11.64 22.32
C ASP A 511 -15.77 -10.44 21.68
N GLY A 512 -16.61 -10.73 20.69
CA GLY A 512 -17.36 -9.73 19.94
C GLY A 512 -16.61 -9.03 18.81
N GLN A 513 -15.30 -9.21 18.66
CA GLN A 513 -14.52 -8.61 17.57
C GLN A 513 -14.75 -9.30 16.21
N SER A 514 -14.35 -8.62 15.14
CA SER A 514 -14.57 -9.06 13.76
C SER A 514 -13.30 -9.59 13.11
N VAL A 515 -13.44 -10.65 12.31
CA VAL A 515 -12.36 -11.27 11.54
C VAL A 515 -12.80 -11.47 10.10
N ARG A 516 -12.11 -10.85 9.15
CA ARG A 516 -12.36 -11.03 7.71
C ARG A 516 -11.43 -12.08 7.13
N MET A 517 -12.05 -13.10 6.52
CA MET A 517 -11.39 -14.22 5.87
C MET A 517 -12.15 -14.57 4.59
N GLY A 518 -11.47 -14.49 3.45
CA GLY A 518 -12.12 -14.72 2.15
C GLY A 518 -13.12 -13.64 1.78
N SER A 519 -14.35 -14.04 1.47
CA SER A 519 -15.42 -13.15 1.04
C SER A 519 -16.25 -12.57 2.19
N TYR A 520 -16.06 -13.06 3.42
CA TYR A 520 -16.92 -12.70 4.55
C TYR A 520 -16.12 -12.11 5.71
N GLU A 521 -16.78 -11.23 6.45
CA GLU A 521 -16.37 -10.75 7.76
C GLU A 521 -17.21 -11.43 8.83
N TYR A 522 -16.54 -12.03 9.81
CA TYR A 522 -17.16 -12.85 10.84
C TYR A 522 -17.07 -12.16 12.19
N ARG A 523 -18.18 -12.04 12.91
CA ARG A 523 -18.16 -11.71 14.34
C ARG A 523 -17.82 -12.96 15.14
N VAL A 524 -16.84 -12.84 16.03
CA VAL A 524 -16.35 -13.92 16.88
C VAL A 524 -17.05 -13.85 18.23
N ALA A 525 -17.54 -14.99 18.72
CA ALA A 525 -18.00 -15.15 20.10
C ALA A 525 -17.22 -16.29 20.76
N ILE A 526 -16.71 -16.06 21.97
CA ILE A 526 -15.88 -16.99 22.75
C ILE A 526 -16.67 -17.39 24.01
N ILE A 527 -17.14 -18.64 24.06
CA ILE A 527 -18.01 -19.16 25.11
C ILE A 527 -17.28 -20.29 25.83
N ARG A 528 -17.02 -20.12 27.14
CA ARG A 528 -16.47 -21.21 27.96
C ARG A 528 -17.59 -22.12 28.45
N LYS A 529 -17.35 -23.43 28.38
CA LYS A 529 -18.10 -24.38 29.20
C LYS A 529 -17.36 -24.48 30.52
N GLU A 530 -17.85 -23.77 31.54
CA GLU A 530 -17.54 -24.18 32.91
C GLU A 530 -18.10 -25.60 33.09
N GLU A 531 -17.31 -26.50 33.67
CA GLU A 531 -17.88 -27.74 34.15
C GLU A 531 -19.00 -27.36 35.12
N ASP A 532 -20.24 -27.73 34.78
CA ASP A 532 -21.35 -27.72 35.72
C ASP A 532 -20.88 -28.50 36.96
N GLY A 533 -20.49 -27.76 37.99
CA GLY A 533 -20.37 -28.27 39.33
C GLY A 533 -21.74 -28.79 39.74
N GLN A 534 -21.94 -30.10 39.60
CA GLN A 534 -23.04 -30.78 40.25
C GLN A 534 -22.96 -30.48 41.75
N SER A 535 -23.98 -29.75 42.21
CA SER A 535 -24.67 -29.81 43.50
C SER A 535 -23.99 -30.49 44.68
#